data_AF-A0A2N2GNN6-F1
#
_entry.id   AF-A0A2N2GNN6-F1
#
_cell.length_a   1.000
_cell.length_b   1.000
_cell.length_c   1.000
_cell.angle_alpha   90.00
_cell.angle_beta   90.00
_cell.angle_gamma   90.00
#
_symmetry.space_group_name_H-M   'P 1'
#
loop_
_entity.id
_entity.type
_entity.pdbx_description
1 polymer ?
#
loop_
_entity_poly.entity_id
_entity_poly.type
_entity_poly.pdbx_seq_one_letter_code
_entity_poly.pdbx_strand_id
1 'polypeptide(L)'
;MTGRSTRVYTLSLGSRMHSLRCRRIWRSESEGFNMDPIALIIDVPICSFRKGSARSFLESEEFPPPSTVYGCLLSLIGEEDRHAYIGTELALAVEELPRKSVVLRKTWRMKERVPPGTGVNAKPDLQELLTDVRLRVWVRPGQLASRVADALRAPGDVVRYGGLSLGESHDLVNGVSFVKPDEPVRSLVWLERMANGRTPVTVWVDHVGAAATRWQQAECASALSDRDLAQASLWFRIGPEVT
;
A
#
# COMPACT_ATOMS: atom_id res chain seq x y z
N MET A 1 19.47 40.43 43.61
CA MET A 1 20.04 39.10 43.89
C MET A 1 20.19 38.35 42.56
N THR A 2 21.17 38.71 41.72
CA THR A 2 22.53 38.12 41.63
C THR A 2 22.54 36.61 41.40
N GLY A 3 22.87 36.22 40.17
CA GLY A 3 23.10 34.83 39.80
C GLY A 3 23.41 34.61 38.32
N ARG A 4 24.34 35.37 37.73
CA ARG A 4 25.04 34.95 36.50
C ARG A 4 26.10 33.92 36.90
N SER A 5 26.17 32.78 36.20
CA SER A 5 27.41 32.01 36.10
C SER A 5 27.61 31.47 34.69
N THR A 6 28.53 32.13 34.03
CA THR A 6 29.33 31.78 32.86
C THR A 6 29.80 30.32 32.85
N ARG A 7 29.81 29.69 31.66
CA ARG A 7 30.76 28.62 31.34
C ARG A 7 31.52 28.98 30.06
N VAL A 8 32.83 29.00 30.22
CA VAL A 8 33.88 29.16 29.22
C VAL A 8 34.09 27.79 28.57
N TYR A 9 34.19 27.72 27.24
CA TYR A 9 34.75 26.55 26.55
C TYR A 9 35.86 27.01 25.60
N THR A 10 37.04 26.46 25.86
CA THR A 10 38.30 26.63 25.15
C THR A 10 38.21 26.07 23.74
N LEU A 11 38.70 26.83 22.75
CA LEU A 11 38.91 26.37 21.38
C LEU A 11 40.09 25.39 21.33
N SER A 12 39.84 24.17 20.86
CA SER A 12 40.88 23.22 20.43
C SER A 12 40.68 22.96 18.95
N LEU A 13 41.64 23.39 18.13
CA LEU A 13 41.74 22.99 16.72
C LEU A 13 42.20 21.52 16.65
N GLY A 14 41.41 20.68 15.98
CA GLY A 14 41.77 19.28 15.73
C GLY A 14 40.81 18.61 14.75
N SER A 15 41.27 18.52 13.51
CA SER A 15 40.73 17.85 12.32
C SER A 15 39.87 16.58 12.45
N ARG A 16 38.81 16.55 11.62
CA ARG A 16 38.15 15.40 10.92
C ARG A 16 37.48 14.29 11.77
N MET A 17 36.14 14.24 11.72
CA MET A 17 35.36 13.14 11.11
C MET A 17 33.85 13.39 11.26
N HIS A 18 33.11 13.12 10.18
CA HIS A 18 31.66 13.26 10.07
C HIS A 18 30.92 12.39 11.10
N SER A 19 30.10 13.03 11.94
CA SER A 19 29.07 12.38 12.75
C SER A 19 28.01 13.43 13.11
N LEU A 20 27.18 13.81 12.14
CA LEU A 20 25.94 14.54 12.44
C LEU A 20 24.90 13.54 12.95
N ARG A 21 24.89 13.34 14.27
CA ARG A 21 23.79 12.69 14.99
C ARG A 21 22.53 13.56 14.83
N CYS A 22 21.63 13.18 13.94
CA CYS A 22 20.28 13.73 13.93
C CYS A 22 19.49 13.11 15.10
N ARG A 23 19.64 13.67 16.30
CA ARG A 23 18.70 13.44 17.40
C ARG A 23 17.53 14.41 17.22
N ARG A 24 16.42 13.95 16.63
CA ARG A 24 15.15 14.64 16.76
C ARG A 24 14.32 13.91 17.81
N ILE A 25 14.31 14.50 19.00
CA ILE A 25 13.49 14.11 20.15
C ILE A 25 12.05 14.48 19.80
N TRP A 26 11.17 13.48 19.70
CA TRP A 26 9.74 13.69 19.51
C TRP A 26 9.08 14.00 20.86
N ARG A 27 8.72 15.27 21.07
CA ARG A 27 7.66 15.69 22.00
C ARG A 27 6.95 16.91 21.41
N SER A 28 5.66 16.77 21.13
CA SER A 28 4.64 17.73 21.56
C SER A 28 3.26 17.07 21.46
N GLU A 29 2.62 16.92 22.60
CA GLU A 29 1.17 16.74 22.71
C GLU A 29 0.50 18.06 22.31
N SER A 30 -0.15 18.04 21.15
CA SER A 30 -1.18 18.99 20.74
C SER A 30 -1.96 18.29 19.64
N GLU A 31 -3.28 18.21 19.75
CA GLU A 31 -4.16 17.67 18.71
C GLU A 31 -3.83 18.33 17.36
N GLY A 32 -3.10 17.61 16.53
CA GLY A 32 -2.47 18.14 15.34
C GLY A 32 -2.17 16.98 14.42
N PHE A 33 -2.76 17.02 13.23
CA PHE A 33 -2.47 16.05 12.17
C PHE A 33 -0.95 15.99 11.96
N ASN A 34 -0.40 14.78 12.03
CA ASN A 34 1.00 14.56 11.70
C ASN A 34 1.23 14.98 10.24
N MET A 35 2.14 15.93 10.01
CA MET A 35 2.34 16.56 8.68
C MET A 35 3.15 15.70 7.72
N ASP A 36 3.69 14.57 8.20
CA ASP A 36 4.46 13.62 7.39
C ASP A 36 3.59 12.40 7.02
N PRO A 37 3.73 11.86 5.79
CA PRO A 37 3.08 10.60 5.42
C PRO A 37 3.46 9.48 6.37
N ILE A 38 2.51 8.59 6.66
CA ILE A 38 2.84 7.33 7.32
C ILE A 38 3.37 6.35 6.28
N ALA A 39 4.36 5.56 6.67
CA ALA A 39 4.98 4.54 5.83
C ALA A 39 4.72 3.16 6.44
N LEU A 40 4.18 2.26 5.63
CA LEU A 40 3.73 0.93 6.04
C LEU A 40 4.42 -0.14 5.21
N ILE A 41 4.60 -1.31 5.80
CA ILE A 41 4.92 -2.57 5.11
C ILE A 41 3.71 -3.47 5.28
N ILE A 42 3.21 -4.00 4.17
CA ILE A 42 2.17 -5.03 4.10
C ILE A 42 2.83 -6.29 3.55
N ASP A 43 2.88 -7.32 4.39
CA ASP A 43 3.51 -8.60 4.09
C ASP A 43 2.43 -9.61 3.68
N VAL A 44 2.55 -10.15 2.46
CA VAL A 44 1.57 -11.06 1.89
C VAL A 44 2.29 -12.26 1.27
N PRO A 45 2.17 -13.47 1.85
CA PRO A 45 2.95 -14.64 1.44
C PRO A 45 2.52 -15.13 0.05
N ILE A 46 1.22 -15.08 -0.24
CA ILE A 46 0.62 -15.50 -1.50
C ILE A 46 -0.50 -14.53 -1.84
N CYS A 47 -0.47 -13.95 -3.03
CA CYS A 47 -1.59 -13.15 -3.52
C CYS A 47 -1.73 -13.17 -5.04
N SER A 48 -2.82 -12.59 -5.53
CA SER A 48 -3.02 -12.34 -6.94
C SER A 48 -3.74 -11.01 -7.18
N PHE A 49 -3.26 -10.27 -8.17
CA PHE A 49 -3.82 -9.00 -8.61
C PHE A 49 -4.42 -9.19 -9.99
N ARG A 50 -5.62 -9.77 -10.01
CA ARG A 50 -6.26 -10.27 -11.23
C ARG A 50 -6.36 -9.19 -12.31
N LYS A 51 -5.82 -9.49 -13.49
CA LYS A 51 -6.03 -8.66 -14.68
C LYS A 51 -7.50 -8.70 -15.08
N GLY A 52 -8.17 -7.55 -15.12
CA GLY A 52 -9.60 -7.47 -15.46
C GLY A 52 -9.94 -8.00 -16.85
N SER A 53 -8.99 -7.94 -17.80
CA SER A 53 -9.13 -8.44 -19.17
C SER A 53 -8.93 -9.95 -19.32
N ALA A 54 -8.34 -10.62 -18.32
CA ALA A 54 -7.96 -12.02 -18.43
C ALA A 54 -9.17 -12.95 -18.24
N ARG A 55 -9.44 -13.80 -19.25
CA ARG A 55 -10.68 -14.59 -19.31
C ARG A 55 -10.50 -16.08 -19.08
N SER A 56 -9.46 -16.72 -19.61
CA SER A 56 -9.28 -18.19 -19.59
C SER A 56 -7.98 -18.63 -18.95
N PHE A 57 -7.17 -17.67 -18.52
CA PHE A 57 -5.98 -17.82 -17.72
C PHE A 57 -6.06 -16.67 -16.73
N LEU A 58 -6.04 -16.96 -15.42
CA LEU A 58 -6.18 -15.92 -14.41
C LEU A 58 -4.82 -15.27 -14.16
N GLU A 59 -4.45 -14.37 -15.06
CA GLU A 59 -3.21 -13.60 -14.97
C GLU A 59 -3.23 -12.63 -13.78
N SER A 60 -2.06 -12.44 -13.19
CA SER A 60 -1.83 -11.45 -12.14
C SER A 60 -0.95 -10.33 -12.65
N GLU A 61 -1.32 -9.09 -12.33
CA GLU A 61 -0.39 -7.97 -12.35
C GLU A 61 0.70 -8.17 -11.30
N GLU A 62 1.81 -7.42 -11.44
CA GLU A 62 2.94 -7.45 -10.51
C GLU A 62 2.72 -6.55 -9.28
N PHE A 63 1.82 -5.58 -9.41
CA PHE A 63 1.48 -4.62 -8.36
C PHE A 63 -0.01 -4.67 -8.04
N PRO A 64 -0.39 -4.44 -6.77
CA PRO A 64 -1.79 -4.24 -6.44
C PRO A 64 -2.26 -2.91 -7.04
N PRO A 65 -3.47 -2.85 -7.61
CA PRO A 65 -4.10 -1.58 -7.94
C PRO A 65 -4.20 -0.68 -6.70
N PRO A 66 -4.03 0.64 -6.82
CA PRO A 66 -4.21 1.56 -5.69
C PRO A 66 -5.58 1.45 -5.00
N SER A 67 -6.63 1.15 -5.77
CA SER A 67 -7.96 0.86 -5.21
C SER A 67 -8.00 -0.38 -4.33
N THR A 68 -7.27 -1.44 -4.70
CA THR A 68 -7.14 -2.66 -3.88
C THR A 68 -6.40 -2.38 -2.58
N VAL A 69 -5.31 -1.60 -2.63
CA VAL A 69 -4.58 -1.19 -1.42
C VAL A 69 -5.46 -0.34 -0.52
N TYR A 70 -6.22 0.61 -1.09
CA TYR A 70 -7.18 1.40 -0.35
C TYR A 70 -8.23 0.53 0.36
N GLY A 71 -8.84 -0.44 -0.34
CA GLY A 71 -9.79 -1.38 0.27
C GLY A 71 -9.18 -2.23 1.39
N CYS A 72 -7.92 -2.65 1.24
CA CYS A 72 -7.16 -3.31 2.30
C CYS A 72 -6.99 -2.39 3.52
N LEU A 73 -6.63 -1.12 3.33
CA LEU A 73 -6.50 -0.15 4.42
C LEU A 73 -7.83 0.14 5.12
N LEU A 74 -8.95 0.20 4.39
CA LEU A 74 -10.29 0.32 5.00
C LEU A 74 -10.62 -0.90 5.86
N SER A 75 -10.36 -2.09 5.33
CA SER A 75 -10.59 -3.35 6.04
C SER A 75 -9.72 -3.46 7.30
N LEU A 76 -8.47 -2.95 7.25
CA LEU A 76 -7.56 -2.89 8.39
C LEU A 76 -8.12 -2.05 9.54
N ILE A 77 -8.86 -0.97 9.25
CA ILE A 77 -9.44 -0.08 10.26
C ILE A 77 -10.92 -0.39 10.57
N GLY A 78 -11.48 -1.45 9.96
CA GLY A 78 -12.89 -1.82 10.12
C GLY A 78 -13.88 -0.89 9.43
N GLU A 79 -13.46 -0.12 8.42
CA GLU A 79 -14.35 0.75 7.65
C GLU A 79 -15.04 -0.04 6.53
N GLU A 80 -16.37 0.06 6.49
CA GLU A 80 -17.21 -0.57 5.47
C GLU A 80 -17.55 0.38 4.33
N ASP A 81 -17.64 1.69 4.61
CA ASP A 81 -17.93 2.69 3.60
C ASP A 81 -16.68 3.03 2.79
N ARG A 82 -16.63 2.50 1.56
CA ARG A 82 -15.58 2.82 0.59
C ARG A 82 -15.44 4.32 0.30
N HIS A 83 -16.48 5.12 0.50
CA HIS A 83 -16.47 6.55 0.23
C HIS A 83 -15.90 7.40 1.37
N ALA A 84 -15.73 6.83 2.57
CA ALA A 84 -15.37 7.56 3.79
C ALA A 84 -14.07 8.38 3.67
N TYR A 85 -13.09 7.91 2.91
CA TYR A 85 -11.77 8.54 2.81
C TYR A 85 -11.34 8.83 1.36
N ILE A 86 -12.30 9.15 0.50
CA ILE A 86 -12.02 9.65 -0.86
C ILE A 86 -11.11 10.88 -0.81
N GLY A 87 -10.20 10.99 -1.76
CA GLY A 87 -9.19 12.04 -1.84
C GLY A 87 -7.88 11.67 -1.15
N THR A 88 -7.82 10.56 -0.41
CA THR A 88 -6.55 10.02 0.13
C THR A 88 -5.57 9.77 -1.00
N GLU A 89 -4.29 10.08 -0.79
CA GLU A 89 -3.23 9.80 -1.76
C GLU A 89 -2.31 8.70 -1.24
N LEU A 90 -2.04 7.72 -2.09
CA LEU A 90 -1.20 6.56 -1.81
C LEU A 90 0.01 6.53 -2.74
N ALA A 91 1.19 6.23 -2.22
CA ALA A 91 2.35 5.84 -3.03
C ALA A 91 2.72 4.39 -2.72
N LEU A 92 3.10 3.61 -3.75
CA LEU A 92 3.26 2.17 -3.66
C LEU A 92 4.63 1.74 -4.22
N ALA A 93 5.30 0.85 -3.50
CA ALA A 93 6.49 0.18 -3.97
C ALA A 93 6.55 -1.26 -3.46
N VAL A 94 7.20 -2.16 -4.19
CA VAL A 94 7.58 -3.49 -3.68
C VAL A 94 9.09 -3.52 -3.45
N GLU A 95 9.56 -4.27 -2.45
CA GLU A 95 11.01 -4.39 -2.18
C GLU A 95 11.76 -5.09 -3.33
N GLU A 96 11.09 -6.03 -3.99
CA GLU A 96 11.52 -6.67 -5.23
C GLU A 96 10.30 -7.03 -6.08
N LEU A 97 10.49 -7.15 -7.40
CA LEU A 97 9.41 -7.64 -8.26
C LEU A 97 9.06 -9.07 -7.82
N PRO A 98 7.78 -9.34 -7.52
CA PRO A 98 7.39 -10.62 -6.96
C PRO A 98 7.52 -11.74 -7.98
N ARG A 99 7.87 -12.93 -7.50
CA ARG A 99 7.93 -14.12 -8.34
C ARG A 99 6.53 -14.59 -8.68
N LYS A 100 6.32 -14.97 -9.94
CA LYS A 100 5.08 -15.56 -10.42
C LYS A 100 5.17 -17.08 -10.43
N SER A 101 4.17 -17.73 -9.88
CA SER A 101 3.95 -19.17 -9.96
C SER A 101 2.59 -19.45 -10.60
N VAL A 102 2.49 -20.52 -11.38
CA VAL A 102 1.20 -20.92 -11.98
C VAL A 102 0.67 -22.15 -11.24
N VAL A 103 -0.57 -22.06 -10.79
CA VAL A 103 -1.28 -23.15 -10.11
C VAL A 103 -2.53 -23.54 -10.88
N LEU A 104 -2.99 -24.78 -10.66
CA LEU A 104 -4.28 -25.25 -11.14
C LEU A 104 -5.31 -25.10 -10.02
N ARG A 105 -6.34 -24.29 -10.23
CA ARG A 105 -7.44 -24.10 -9.27
C ARG A 105 -8.77 -24.49 -9.89
N LYS A 106 -9.65 -25.12 -9.11
CA LYS A 106 -11.07 -25.26 -9.49
C LYS A 106 -11.74 -23.88 -9.38
N THR A 107 -12.10 -23.29 -10.51
CA THR A 107 -12.88 -22.04 -10.55
C THR A 107 -14.34 -22.34 -10.85
N TRP A 108 -15.23 -21.46 -10.36
CA TRP A 108 -16.65 -21.57 -10.60
C TRP A 108 -17.10 -20.47 -11.55
N ARG A 109 -17.87 -20.83 -12.58
CA ARG A 109 -18.53 -19.88 -13.47
C ARG A 109 -19.99 -20.26 -13.59
N MET A 110 -20.87 -19.32 -13.33
CA MET A 110 -22.30 -19.52 -13.53
C MET A 110 -22.59 -19.52 -15.04
N LYS A 111 -22.55 -20.68 -15.67
CA LYS A 111 -22.99 -20.90 -17.06
C LYS A 111 -24.43 -21.35 -17.12
N GLU A 112 -24.83 -22.18 -16.15
CA GLU A 112 -26.19 -22.67 -15.98
C GLU A 112 -26.73 -22.29 -14.60
N ARG A 113 -28.06 -22.23 -14.45
CA ARG A 113 -28.75 -22.04 -13.17
C ARG A 113 -28.72 -23.30 -12.29
N VAL A 114 -27.56 -23.92 -12.16
CA VAL A 114 -27.27 -25.02 -11.22
C VAL A 114 -26.35 -24.51 -10.10
N PRO A 115 -26.34 -25.14 -8.92
CA PRO A 115 -25.52 -24.68 -7.80
C PRO A 115 -24.04 -24.46 -8.20
N PRO A 116 -23.38 -23.40 -7.68
CA PRO A 116 -21.98 -23.15 -7.96
C PRO A 116 -21.11 -24.38 -7.66
N GLY A 117 -20.14 -24.67 -8.53
CA GLY A 117 -19.21 -25.78 -8.34
C GLY A 117 -19.68 -27.17 -8.84
N THR A 118 -20.87 -27.26 -9.45
CA THR A 118 -21.44 -28.50 -10.02
C THR A 118 -21.31 -28.56 -11.55
N GLY A 119 -21.04 -29.76 -12.09
CA GLY A 119 -21.04 -30.03 -13.54
C GLY A 119 -20.25 -29.01 -14.36
N VAL A 120 -20.92 -28.40 -15.33
CA VAL A 120 -20.34 -27.40 -16.26
C VAL A 120 -20.02 -26.04 -15.62
N ASN A 121 -20.50 -25.80 -14.38
CA ASN A 121 -20.20 -24.58 -13.61
C ASN A 121 -18.87 -24.66 -12.85
N ALA A 122 -18.18 -25.81 -12.88
CA ALA A 122 -16.86 -25.99 -12.32
C ALA A 122 -15.84 -26.33 -13.41
N LYS A 123 -14.74 -25.58 -13.48
CA LYS A 123 -13.66 -25.89 -14.41
C LYS A 123 -12.30 -25.75 -13.70
N PRO A 124 -11.35 -26.67 -13.91
CA PRO A 124 -9.97 -26.38 -13.58
C PRO A 124 -9.49 -25.22 -14.46
N ASP A 125 -8.93 -24.20 -13.84
CA ASP A 125 -8.36 -23.03 -14.51
C ASP A 125 -6.94 -22.79 -13.99
N LEU A 126 -6.10 -22.26 -14.86
CA LEU A 126 -4.75 -21.89 -14.50
C LEU A 126 -4.78 -20.47 -13.91
N GLN A 127 -4.09 -20.27 -12.80
CA GLN A 127 -3.99 -18.99 -12.11
C GLN A 127 -2.54 -18.66 -11.81
N GLU A 128 -2.15 -17.42 -12.09
CA GLU A 128 -0.89 -16.86 -11.62
C GLU A 128 -1.06 -16.37 -10.18
N LEU A 129 -0.08 -16.74 -9.36
CA LEU A 129 0.07 -16.26 -7.99
C LEU A 129 1.41 -15.56 -7.87
N LEU A 130 1.41 -14.49 -7.09
CA LEU A 130 2.60 -13.82 -6.59
C LEU A 130 2.97 -14.43 -5.25
N THR A 131 4.27 -14.59 -5.00
CA THR A 131 4.80 -15.14 -3.74
C THR A 131 5.73 -14.14 -3.07
N ASP A 132 5.70 -14.12 -1.73
CA ASP A 132 6.55 -13.28 -0.87
C ASP A 132 6.48 -11.78 -1.20
N VAL A 133 5.26 -11.27 -1.37
CA VAL A 133 5.05 -9.85 -1.67
C VAL A 133 5.23 -9.02 -0.39
N ARG A 134 6.28 -8.19 -0.38
CA ARG A 134 6.48 -7.13 0.63
C ARG A 134 6.18 -5.78 0.00
N LEU A 135 4.95 -5.31 0.20
CA LEU A 135 4.47 -4.04 -0.33
C LEU A 135 4.74 -2.93 0.68
N ARG A 136 5.41 -1.87 0.23
CA ARG A 136 5.48 -0.60 0.95
C ARG A 136 4.39 0.34 0.47
N VAL A 137 3.70 0.93 1.44
CA VAL A 137 2.60 1.87 1.22
C VAL A 137 2.86 3.12 2.01
N TRP A 138 2.89 4.25 1.31
CA TRP A 138 2.88 5.56 1.94
C TRP A 138 1.49 6.16 1.82
N VAL A 139 0.95 6.62 2.93
CA VAL A 139 -0.36 7.28 3.01
C VAL A 139 -0.11 8.73 3.39
N ARG A 140 -0.55 9.67 2.54
CA ARG A 140 -0.43 11.11 2.87
C ARG A 140 -1.14 11.44 4.18
N PRO A 141 -0.68 12.49 4.89
CA PRO A 141 -1.38 13.04 6.04
C PRO A 141 -2.88 13.24 5.78
N GLY A 142 -3.70 12.80 6.73
CA GLY A 142 -5.14 12.89 6.64
C GLY A 142 -5.83 11.95 7.61
N GLN A 143 -7.15 11.86 7.48
CA GLN A 143 -7.98 11.07 8.38
C GLN A 143 -7.69 9.56 8.26
N LEU A 144 -7.53 9.03 7.03
CA LEU A 144 -7.19 7.62 6.84
C LEU A 144 -5.82 7.28 7.46
N ALA A 145 -4.80 8.11 7.21
CA ALA A 145 -3.47 7.90 7.79
C ALA A 145 -3.51 7.87 9.32
N SER A 146 -4.28 8.76 9.94
CA SER A 146 -4.42 8.80 11.40
C SER A 146 -5.10 7.52 11.91
N ARG A 147 -6.22 7.12 11.29
CA ARG A 147 -6.97 5.90 11.64
C ARG A 147 -6.13 4.63 11.48
N VAL A 148 -5.37 4.52 10.40
CA VAL A 148 -4.45 3.40 10.19
C VAL A 148 -3.35 3.39 11.24
N ALA A 149 -2.79 4.56 11.57
CA ALA A 149 -1.76 4.64 12.59
C ALA A 149 -2.28 4.21 13.98
N ASP A 150 -3.49 4.61 14.32
CA ASP A 150 -4.14 4.24 15.58
C ASP A 150 -4.47 2.74 15.61
N ALA A 151 -5.00 2.19 14.53
CA ALA A 151 -5.27 0.76 14.38
C ALA A 151 -4.01 -0.10 14.56
N LEU A 152 -2.85 0.35 14.08
CA LEU A 152 -1.58 -0.37 14.26
C LEU A 152 -1.01 -0.23 15.67
N ARG A 153 -1.31 0.86 16.39
CA ARG A 153 -0.88 1.05 17.78
C ARG A 153 -1.77 0.32 18.78
N ALA A 154 -3.07 0.23 18.49
CA ALA A 154 -4.07 -0.39 19.35
C ALA A 154 -5.01 -1.31 18.52
N PRO A 155 -4.50 -2.44 17.99
CA PRO A 155 -5.28 -3.32 17.12
C PRO A 155 -6.47 -3.97 17.82
N GLY A 156 -6.45 -4.07 19.16
CA GLY A 156 -7.56 -4.61 19.95
C GLY A 156 -8.81 -3.72 19.96
N ASP A 157 -8.67 -2.44 19.62
CA ASP A 157 -9.79 -1.48 19.56
C ASP A 157 -10.48 -1.48 18.20
N VAL A 158 -9.93 -2.19 17.22
CA VAL A 158 -10.49 -2.27 15.87
C VAL A 158 -11.50 -3.40 15.79
N VAL A 159 -12.76 -3.04 15.54
CA VAL A 159 -13.81 -3.99 15.21
C VAL A 159 -13.84 -4.19 13.69
N ARG A 160 -13.49 -5.38 13.22
CA ARG A 160 -13.52 -5.76 11.80
C ARG A 160 -13.94 -7.21 11.65
N TYR A 161 -14.38 -7.58 10.44
CA TYR A 161 -14.81 -8.94 10.13
C TYR A 161 -13.76 -9.68 9.29
N GLY A 162 -13.62 -10.98 9.53
CA GLY A 162 -12.77 -11.86 8.72
C GLY A 162 -11.26 -11.62 8.84
N GLY A 163 -10.51 -12.22 7.91
CA GLY A 163 -9.08 -11.96 7.73
C GLY A 163 -8.85 -10.66 6.94
N LEU A 164 -7.68 -10.05 7.12
CA LEU A 164 -7.24 -8.98 6.23
C LEU A 164 -6.64 -9.63 4.97
N SER A 165 -7.04 -9.19 3.78
CA SER A 165 -6.57 -9.75 2.52
C SER A 165 -6.13 -8.63 1.56
N LEU A 166 -5.21 -8.95 0.65
CA LEU A 166 -4.76 -8.03 -0.40
C LEU A 166 -4.80 -8.74 -1.75
N GLY A 167 -5.77 -8.38 -2.60
CA GLY A 167 -6.06 -9.09 -3.85
C GLY A 167 -7.42 -9.77 -3.77
N GLU A 168 -7.43 -11.11 -3.80
CA GLU A 168 -8.63 -11.89 -3.59
C GLU A 168 -8.87 -12.18 -2.10
N SER A 169 -10.09 -12.59 -1.73
CA SER A 169 -10.47 -12.78 -0.32
C SER A 169 -9.64 -13.84 0.43
N HIS A 170 -9.01 -14.76 -0.30
CA HIS A 170 -8.15 -15.81 0.26
C HIS A 170 -6.66 -15.43 0.28
N ASP A 171 -6.29 -14.26 -0.26
CA ASP A 171 -4.93 -13.73 -0.28
C ASP A 171 -4.63 -13.01 1.03
N LEU A 172 -4.52 -13.80 2.12
CA LEU A 172 -4.42 -13.28 3.48
C LEU A 172 -3.11 -12.50 3.69
N VAL A 173 -3.23 -11.31 4.27
CA VAL A 173 -2.12 -10.50 4.75
C VAL A 173 -1.55 -11.16 6.01
N ASN A 174 -0.25 -11.42 6.01
CA ASN A 174 0.47 -11.99 7.15
C ASN A 174 0.74 -10.93 8.23
N GLY A 175 1.06 -9.70 7.83
CA GLY A 175 1.25 -8.60 8.78
C GLY A 175 1.23 -7.23 8.14
N VAL A 176 0.92 -6.22 8.96
CA VAL A 176 1.08 -4.80 8.62
C VAL A 176 1.90 -4.14 9.72
N SER A 177 2.94 -3.41 9.35
CA SER A 177 3.79 -2.70 10.30
C SER A 177 4.23 -1.35 9.76
N PHE A 178 4.60 -0.42 10.65
CA PHE A 178 5.30 0.79 10.22
C PHE A 178 6.68 0.43 9.64
N VAL A 179 7.08 1.13 8.59
CA VAL A 179 8.48 1.13 8.13
C VAL A 179 9.34 1.71 9.26
N LYS A 180 10.37 0.97 9.69
CA LYS A 180 11.30 1.49 10.70
C LYS A 180 12.36 2.38 10.03
N PRO A 181 12.80 3.47 10.68
CA PRO A 181 13.80 4.39 10.10
C PRO A 181 15.13 3.74 9.71
N ASP A 182 15.49 2.65 10.38
CA ASP A 182 16.72 1.89 10.22
C ASP A 182 16.52 0.54 9.51
N GLU A 183 15.32 0.27 8.99
CA GLU A 183 15.04 -0.98 8.29
C GLU A 183 15.82 -1.03 6.96
N PRO A 184 16.70 -2.02 6.77
CA PRO A 184 17.50 -2.09 5.56
C PRO A 184 16.61 -2.41 4.35
N VAL A 185 16.69 -1.56 3.33
CA VAL A 185 16.00 -1.77 2.06
C VAL A 185 17.04 -2.06 0.99
N ARG A 186 16.95 -3.25 0.38
CA ARG A 186 17.89 -3.65 -0.67
C ARG A 186 17.59 -2.97 -2.01
N SER A 187 16.30 -2.85 -2.32
CA SER A 187 15.78 -2.21 -3.53
C SER A 187 14.33 -1.79 -3.30
N LEU A 188 13.85 -0.84 -4.09
CA LEU A 188 12.44 -0.53 -4.22
C LEU A 188 12.10 -0.44 -5.70
N VAL A 189 11.04 -1.14 -6.08
CA VAL A 189 10.41 -1.01 -7.37
C VAL A 189 9.11 -0.25 -7.16
N TRP A 190 9.05 0.96 -7.66
CA TRP A 190 7.93 1.87 -7.47
C TRP A 190 6.89 1.67 -8.55
N LEU A 191 5.62 1.85 -8.18
CA LEU A 191 4.56 2.08 -9.14
C LEU A 191 4.46 3.58 -9.39
N GLU A 192 4.81 4.01 -10.59
CA GLU A 192 4.82 5.43 -10.97
C GLU A 192 3.75 5.72 -12.01
N ARG A 193 3.00 6.82 -11.84
CA ARG A 193 2.06 7.29 -12.87
C ARG A 193 2.85 7.84 -14.06
N MET A 194 2.56 7.30 -15.23
CA MET A 194 3.17 7.74 -16.49
C MET A 194 2.10 7.81 -17.57
N ALA A 195 2.01 8.93 -18.28
CA ALA A 195 0.99 9.13 -19.32
C ALA A 195 1.06 8.06 -20.44
N ASN A 196 2.28 7.60 -20.74
CA ASN A 196 2.58 6.53 -21.68
C ASN A 196 2.98 5.20 -20.98
N GLY A 197 2.67 5.06 -19.69
CA GLY A 197 2.89 3.83 -18.95
C GLY A 197 2.15 2.65 -19.58
N ARG A 198 2.71 1.45 -19.45
CA ARG A 198 2.20 0.25 -20.13
C ARG A 198 1.13 -0.48 -19.32
N THR A 199 1.08 -0.23 -18.01
CA THR A 199 0.23 -0.96 -17.09
C THR A 199 -0.92 -0.06 -16.64
N PRO A 200 -2.16 -0.31 -17.11
CA PRO A 200 -3.32 0.38 -16.57
C PRO A 200 -3.62 -0.14 -15.17
N VAL A 201 -3.60 0.75 -14.17
CA VAL A 201 -3.95 0.41 -12.79
C VAL A 201 -5.27 1.05 -12.40
N THR A 202 -6.10 0.31 -11.68
CA THR A 202 -7.39 0.82 -11.19
C THR A 202 -7.18 1.65 -9.94
N VAL A 203 -7.49 2.94 -10.04
CA VAL A 203 -7.39 3.88 -8.92
C VAL A 203 -8.71 3.98 -8.16
N TRP A 204 -9.83 3.75 -8.85
CA TRP A 204 -11.16 3.71 -8.25
C TRP A 204 -12.08 2.77 -9.03
N VAL A 205 -12.88 1.97 -8.33
CA VAL A 205 -13.79 1.00 -8.94
C VAL A 205 -15.24 1.47 -8.78
N ASP A 206 -15.96 1.55 -9.88
CA ASP A 206 -17.42 1.64 -9.86
C ASP A 206 -18.03 0.22 -9.84
N HIS A 207 -18.52 -0.18 -8.67
CA HIS A 207 -19.10 -1.50 -8.46
C HIS A 207 -20.51 -1.66 -9.04
N VAL A 208 -21.13 -0.60 -9.58
CA VAL A 208 -22.51 -0.65 -10.09
C VAL A 208 -22.53 -0.80 -11.61
N GLY A 209 -21.82 0.05 -12.35
CA GLY A 209 -21.93 0.12 -13.81
C GLY A 209 -20.61 0.07 -14.57
N ALA A 210 -19.48 -0.03 -13.87
CA ALA A 210 -18.12 0.14 -14.38
C ALA A 210 -17.81 1.51 -15.04
N ALA A 211 -18.82 2.28 -15.44
CA ALA A 211 -18.70 3.55 -16.16
C ALA A 211 -17.92 4.63 -15.39
N ALA A 212 -18.05 4.66 -14.07
CA ALA A 212 -17.31 5.58 -13.21
C ALA A 212 -15.99 4.99 -12.65
N THR A 213 -15.51 3.87 -13.22
CA THR A 213 -14.21 3.29 -12.84
C THR A 213 -13.09 4.16 -13.38
N ARG A 214 -12.18 4.59 -12.50
CA ARG A 214 -11.02 5.38 -12.88
C ARG A 214 -9.77 4.51 -13.01
N TRP A 215 -9.15 4.61 -14.17
CA TRP A 215 -7.88 3.98 -14.51
C TRP A 215 -6.78 5.02 -14.63
N GLN A 216 -5.55 4.62 -14.35
CA GLN A 216 -4.36 5.46 -14.53
C GLN A 216 -3.27 4.62 -15.20
N GLN A 217 -2.59 5.19 -16.19
CA GLN A 217 -1.41 4.55 -16.78
C GLN A 217 -0.23 4.66 -15.83
N ALA A 218 0.47 3.55 -15.63
CA ALA A 218 1.62 3.44 -14.73
C ALA A 218 2.71 2.53 -15.29
N GLU A 219 3.89 2.62 -14.69
CA GLU A 219 5.05 1.77 -14.98
C GLU A 219 5.84 1.47 -13.70
N CYS A 220 6.61 0.37 -13.73
CA CYS A 220 7.48 -0.05 -12.64
C CYS A 220 8.85 0.64 -12.76
N ALA A 221 9.26 1.43 -11.76
CA ALA A 221 10.54 2.14 -11.75
C ALA A 221 11.45 1.63 -10.61
N SER A 222 12.57 0.99 -10.95
CA SER A 222 13.44 0.24 -10.01
C SER A 222 14.64 1.02 -9.43
N ALA A 223 14.65 2.36 -9.53
CA ALA A 223 15.80 3.19 -9.14
C ALA A 223 15.46 4.35 -8.20
N LEU A 224 14.22 4.44 -7.74
CA LEU A 224 13.77 5.50 -6.83
C LEU A 224 13.93 5.05 -5.37
N SER A 225 14.32 5.99 -4.51
CA SER A 225 14.45 5.82 -3.07
C SER A 225 13.26 6.43 -2.34
N ASP A 226 13.09 6.18 -1.05
CA ASP A 226 12.07 6.86 -0.23
C ASP A 226 12.20 8.39 -0.25
N ARG A 227 13.37 8.93 -0.61
CA ARG A 227 13.57 10.39 -0.75
C ARG A 227 12.83 10.97 -1.95
N ASP A 228 12.42 10.12 -2.88
CA ASP A 228 11.70 10.50 -4.10
C ASP A 228 10.19 10.69 -3.88
N LEU A 229 9.68 10.48 -2.65
CA LEU A 229 8.29 10.73 -2.29
C LEU A 229 7.81 12.18 -2.54
N ALA A 230 8.72 13.14 -2.75
CA ALA A 230 8.35 14.48 -3.18
C ALA A 230 7.80 14.51 -4.63
N GLN A 231 8.10 13.49 -5.44
CA GLN A 231 7.64 13.39 -6.82
C GLN A 231 6.13 13.14 -6.86
N ALA A 232 5.40 14.05 -7.50
CA ALA A 232 3.96 13.95 -7.61
C ALA A 232 3.53 12.67 -8.36
N SER A 233 4.30 12.20 -9.35
CA SER A 233 3.98 11.02 -10.17
C SER A 233 3.79 9.74 -9.35
N LEU A 234 4.40 9.63 -8.17
CA LEU A 234 4.27 8.46 -7.28
C LEU A 234 2.94 8.39 -6.52
N TRP A 235 2.21 9.50 -6.42
CA TRP A 235 1.00 9.59 -5.59
C TRP A 235 -0.27 9.33 -6.40
N PHE A 236 -0.97 8.27 -6.06
CA PHE A 236 -2.29 7.96 -6.58
C PHE A 236 -3.35 8.51 -5.64
N ARG A 237 -4.05 9.57 -6.07
CA ARG A 237 -5.24 10.06 -5.38
C ARG A 237 -6.36 9.04 -5.54
N ILE A 238 -7.07 8.69 -4.48
CA ILE A 238 -8.20 7.75 -4.46
C ILE A 238 -9.51 8.51 -4.67
N GLY A 239 -10.45 7.89 -5.38
CA GLY A 239 -11.79 8.44 -5.60
C GLY A 239 -12.21 8.44 -7.07
N PRO A 240 -13.49 8.75 -7.35
CA PRO A 240 -13.95 8.93 -8.71
C PRO A 240 -13.23 10.11 -9.39
N GLU A 241 -13.37 10.21 -10.70
CA GLU A 241 -12.95 11.41 -11.43
C GLU A 241 -13.77 12.61 -10.97
N VAL A 242 -13.08 13.69 -10.59
CA VAL A 242 -13.75 14.94 -10.18
C VAL A 242 -14.23 15.59 -11.47
N THR A 243 -15.53 15.59 -11.69
CA THR A 243 -16.18 16.33 -12.78
C THR A 243 -16.32 17.79 -12.42
#